data_AF-A0AA87Z1W8-F1
#
_entry.id   AF-A0AA87Z1W8-F1
#
_cell.length_a   1.000
_cell.length_b   1.000
_cell.length_c   1.000
_cell.angle_alpha   90.00
_cell.angle_beta   90.00
_cell.angle_gamma   90.00
#
_symmetry.space_group_name_H-M   'P 1'
#
loop_
_entity.id
_entity.type
_entity.pdbx_description
1 polymer ?
#
loop_
_entity_poly.entity_id
_entity_poly.type
_entity_poly.pdbx_seq_one_letter_code
_entity_poly.pdbx_strand_id
1 'polypeptide(L)'
;MDPVRVEEDREAVTSFYETFPLLFDGTRRTVPLAAWLYDMESIFSTSHIQARLQVSLASRCLRGDARTWWMTLGEPALPERTWGHFRTLVIARYGPISDAGAEAPYRDPEIYQDMHFERYYQYVEFWRAYPAESMGHYCRRFQEAMLPHVPQDLPSPGMQALLVLRHGLPPPIRQYVPAPTPDMTVGHMIEYILGAEAIVQAMQAGPVEPGAPADDIDEPEPVYEPEPAYEPEPVYEPGPVDPEDPMAADPEHEVPAQEAEADDEATDDDMDALDDLPEDPPLIVISSDDEDHEHEPAFYGWPDEGDDFEEDPEELPLEDGEADSDVSAVTIIDLD
;
A
#
# COMPACT_ATOMS: atom_id res chain seq x y z
N MET A 1 10.86 -45.43 -3.24
CA MET A 1 9.66 -44.57 -3.28
C MET A 1 8.46 -45.48 -3.37
N ASP A 2 7.44 -45.26 -2.55
CA ASP A 2 6.18 -46.02 -2.61
C ASP A 2 5.43 -45.63 -3.89
N PRO A 3 5.10 -46.58 -4.78
CA PRO A 3 4.41 -46.28 -6.04
C PRO A 3 3.04 -45.64 -5.84
N VAL A 4 2.31 -45.99 -4.77
CA VAL A 4 1.00 -45.39 -4.47
C VAL A 4 1.17 -43.90 -4.18
N ARG A 5 2.17 -43.56 -3.37
CA ARG A 5 2.50 -42.18 -3.01
C ARG A 5 2.92 -41.33 -4.22
N VAL A 6 3.62 -41.93 -5.20
CA VAL A 6 4.01 -41.24 -6.43
C VAL A 6 2.79 -40.89 -7.28
N GLU A 7 1.82 -41.82 -7.36
CA GLU A 7 0.59 -41.58 -8.11
C GLU A 7 -0.30 -40.55 -7.43
N GLU A 8 -0.47 -40.62 -6.10
CA GLU A 8 -1.16 -39.59 -5.31
C GLU A 8 -0.53 -38.20 -5.50
N ASP A 9 0.80 -38.11 -5.48
CA ASP A 9 1.51 -36.84 -5.71
C ASP A 9 1.28 -36.35 -7.16
N ARG A 10 1.21 -37.24 -8.14
CA ARG A 10 0.95 -36.89 -9.55
C ARG A 10 -0.48 -36.36 -9.75
N GLU A 11 -1.46 -37.00 -9.14
CA GLU A 11 -2.87 -36.57 -9.18
C GLU A 11 -3.04 -35.21 -8.49
N ALA A 12 -2.44 -35.03 -7.31
CA ALA A 12 -2.46 -33.76 -6.59
C ALA A 12 -1.83 -32.61 -7.41
N VAL A 13 -0.69 -32.88 -8.07
CA VAL A 13 -0.04 -31.89 -8.95
C VAL A 13 -0.92 -31.55 -10.16
N THR A 14 -1.59 -32.55 -10.74
CA THR A 14 -2.49 -32.33 -11.89
C THR A 14 -3.68 -31.48 -11.48
N SER A 15 -4.35 -31.82 -10.38
CA SER A 15 -5.46 -31.05 -9.83
C SER A 15 -5.07 -29.60 -9.53
N PHE A 16 -3.87 -29.38 -8.97
CA PHE A 16 -3.36 -28.03 -8.71
C PHE A 16 -3.24 -27.16 -9.97
N TYR A 17 -2.87 -27.72 -11.12
CA TYR A 17 -2.77 -26.93 -12.34
C TYR A 17 -4.11 -26.72 -13.04
N GLU A 18 -5.08 -27.61 -12.82
CA GLU A 18 -6.45 -27.47 -13.32
C GLU A 18 -7.21 -26.32 -12.65
N THR A 19 -6.80 -25.87 -11.46
CA THR A 19 -7.40 -24.71 -10.77
C THR A 19 -6.90 -23.36 -11.25
N PHE A 20 -5.94 -23.32 -12.19
CA PHE A 20 -5.33 -22.08 -12.70
C PHE A 20 -4.82 -21.14 -11.57
N PRO A 21 -3.85 -21.61 -10.76
CA PRO A 21 -3.36 -20.87 -9.59
C PRO A 21 -2.84 -19.48 -9.97
N LEU A 22 -3.14 -18.50 -9.13
CA LEU A 22 -2.63 -17.13 -9.33
C LEU A 22 -1.10 -17.11 -9.34
N LEU A 23 -0.53 -16.32 -10.24
CA LEU A 23 0.90 -16.06 -10.30
C LEU A 23 1.25 -14.83 -9.46
N PHE A 24 2.42 -14.87 -8.82
CA PHE A 24 2.92 -13.75 -8.02
C PHE A 24 4.30 -13.32 -8.50
N ASP A 25 4.43 -12.09 -8.97
CA ASP A 25 5.66 -11.55 -9.56
C ASP A 25 6.61 -10.88 -8.56
N GLY A 26 6.19 -10.75 -7.29
CA GLY A 26 6.92 -10.02 -6.27
C GLY A 26 6.52 -8.55 -6.16
N THR A 27 5.39 -8.15 -6.75
CA THR A 27 4.84 -6.81 -6.53
C THR A 27 4.56 -6.60 -5.03
N ARG A 28 5.17 -5.58 -4.42
CA ARG A 28 5.08 -5.26 -2.97
C ARG A 28 3.75 -4.65 -2.54
N ARG A 29 2.70 -4.87 -3.32
CA ARG A 29 1.35 -4.42 -3.01
C ARG A 29 0.68 -5.41 -2.08
N THR A 30 0.02 -4.90 -1.06
CA THR A 30 -0.67 -5.70 -0.04
C THR A 30 -1.79 -6.55 -0.64
N VAL A 31 -2.58 -5.97 -1.55
CA VAL A 31 -3.76 -6.62 -2.14
C VAL A 31 -3.37 -7.82 -3.02
N PRO A 32 -2.45 -7.70 -3.99
CA PRO A 32 -1.99 -8.86 -4.77
C PRO A 32 -1.37 -9.98 -3.94
N LEU A 33 -0.56 -9.65 -2.92
CA LEU A 33 0.02 -10.69 -2.06
C LEU A 33 -1.03 -11.42 -1.24
N ALA A 34 -1.95 -10.68 -0.61
CA ALA A 34 -3.01 -11.28 0.21
C ALA A 34 -3.93 -12.16 -0.63
N ALA A 35 -4.32 -11.69 -1.81
CA ALA A 35 -5.14 -12.46 -2.76
C ALA A 35 -4.41 -13.74 -3.20
N TRP A 36 -3.12 -13.65 -3.52
CA TRP A 36 -2.31 -14.80 -3.91
C TRP A 36 -2.16 -15.83 -2.78
N LEU A 37 -1.85 -15.39 -1.56
CA LEU A 37 -1.73 -16.29 -0.41
C LEU A 37 -3.06 -17.01 -0.11
N TYR A 38 -4.18 -16.27 -0.16
CA TYR A 38 -5.51 -16.84 0.02
C TYR A 38 -5.84 -17.89 -1.06
N ASP A 39 -5.52 -17.59 -2.32
CA ASP A 39 -5.72 -18.52 -3.45
C ASP A 39 -4.92 -19.83 -3.26
N MET A 40 -3.64 -19.74 -2.89
CA MET A 40 -2.82 -20.93 -2.61
C MET A 40 -3.40 -21.76 -1.46
N GLU A 41 -3.78 -21.12 -0.34
CA GLU A 41 -4.37 -21.80 0.82
C GLU A 41 -5.70 -22.48 0.47
N SER A 42 -6.52 -21.82 -0.33
CA SER A 42 -7.79 -22.36 -0.85
C SER A 42 -7.57 -23.59 -1.73
N ILE A 43 -6.64 -23.51 -2.69
CA ILE A 43 -6.31 -24.64 -3.58
C ILE A 43 -5.72 -25.80 -2.79
N PHE A 44 -4.84 -25.55 -1.82
CA PHE A 44 -4.27 -26.61 -0.99
C PHE A 44 -5.33 -27.36 -0.18
N SER A 45 -6.32 -26.62 0.32
CA SER A 45 -7.44 -27.20 1.07
C SER A 45 -8.38 -28.01 0.16
N THR A 46 -8.78 -27.45 -0.98
CA THR A 46 -9.79 -28.05 -1.88
C THR A 46 -9.26 -29.22 -2.70
N SER A 47 -8.00 -29.15 -3.17
CA SER A 47 -7.34 -30.24 -3.90
C SER A 47 -6.61 -31.24 -2.98
N HIS A 48 -6.75 -31.12 -1.66
CA HIS A 48 -6.10 -31.98 -0.67
C HIS A 48 -4.58 -32.12 -0.85
N ILE A 49 -3.91 -31.01 -1.17
CA ILE A 49 -2.47 -30.99 -1.44
C ILE A 49 -1.69 -31.28 -0.15
N GLN A 50 -0.89 -32.34 -0.20
CA GLN A 50 -0.03 -32.78 0.89
C GLN A 50 0.99 -31.70 1.27
N ALA A 51 1.23 -31.48 2.57
CA ALA A 51 2.14 -30.44 3.08
C ALA A 51 3.54 -30.45 2.44
N ARG A 52 4.05 -31.64 2.11
CA ARG A 52 5.36 -31.82 1.43
C ARG A 52 5.43 -31.21 0.01
N LEU A 53 4.29 -31.03 -0.66
CA LEU A 53 4.21 -30.51 -2.03
C LEU A 53 3.89 -29.02 -2.07
N GLN A 54 3.23 -28.48 -1.04
CA GLN A 54 2.70 -27.12 -1.01
C GLN A 54 3.76 -26.06 -1.39
N VAL A 55 4.92 -26.08 -0.74
CA VAL A 55 6.01 -25.11 -1.01
C VAL A 55 6.55 -25.25 -2.44
N SER A 56 6.71 -26.49 -2.92
CA SER A 56 7.19 -26.75 -4.29
C SER A 56 6.21 -26.19 -5.33
N LEU A 57 4.91 -26.42 -5.14
CA LEU A 57 3.86 -25.93 -6.03
C LEU A 57 3.72 -24.40 -5.98
N ALA A 58 3.65 -23.80 -4.80
CA ALA A 58 3.59 -22.34 -4.65
C ALA A 58 4.83 -21.65 -5.25
N SER A 59 6.03 -22.22 -5.05
CA SER A 59 7.25 -21.64 -5.60
C SER A 59 7.28 -21.59 -7.13
N ARG A 60 6.56 -22.52 -7.81
CA ARG A 60 6.41 -22.50 -9.27
C ARG A 60 5.45 -21.43 -9.76
N CYS A 61 4.60 -20.91 -8.88
CA CYS A 61 3.69 -19.79 -9.16
C CYS A 61 4.38 -18.43 -8.95
N LEU A 62 5.61 -18.41 -8.43
CA LEU A 62 6.42 -17.21 -8.37
C LEU A 62 6.98 -16.84 -9.76
N ARG A 63 6.98 -15.54 -10.07
CA ARG A 63 7.50 -14.94 -11.30
C ARG A 63 8.42 -13.76 -10.94
N GLY A 64 9.11 -13.21 -11.95
CA GLY A 64 9.89 -11.97 -11.81
C GLY A 64 10.85 -11.95 -10.62
N ASP A 65 10.75 -10.90 -9.81
CA ASP A 65 11.58 -10.68 -8.63
C ASP A 65 11.34 -11.78 -7.58
N ALA A 66 10.09 -12.17 -7.32
CA ALA A 66 9.76 -13.22 -6.34
C ALA A 66 10.43 -14.56 -6.66
N ARG A 67 10.45 -14.95 -7.93
CA ARG A 67 11.12 -16.18 -8.35
C ARG A 67 12.63 -16.08 -8.16
N THR A 68 13.22 -14.94 -8.53
CA THR A 68 14.67 -14.72 -8.42
C THR A 68 15.10 -14.77 -6.96
N TRP A 69 14.41 -14.03 -6.09
CA TRP A 69 14.63 -14.06 -4.64
C TRP A 69 14.50 -15.47 -4.06
N TRP A 70 13.44 -16.20 -4.39
CA TRP A 70 13.25 -17.55 -3.89
C TRP A 70 14.39 -18.50 -4.27
N MET A 71 14.93 -18.36 -5.49
CA MET A 71 16.08 -19.15 -5.94
C MET A 71 17.39 -18.76 -5.22
N THR A 72 17.56 -17.49 -4.86
CA THR A 72 18.77 -17.03 -4.14
C THR A 72 18.88 -17.53 -2.70
N LEU A 73 17.75 -17.90 -2.07
CA LEU A 73 17.77 -18.49 -0.72
C LEU A 73 18.48 -19.85 -0.69
N GLY A 74 18.55 -20.57 -1.82
CA GLY A 74 19.22 -21.85 -1.95
C GLY A 74 18.54 -23.00 -1.18
N GLU A 75 18.94 -24.25 -1.47
CA GLU A 75 18.47 -25.43 -0.74
C GLU A 75 18.84 -25.48 0.77
N PRO A 76 20.03 -25.03 1.23
CA PRO A 76 20.45 -25.25 2.61
C PRO A 76 19.87 -24.27 3.64
N ALA A 77 19.23 -23.17 3.21
CA ALA A 77 18.74 -22.13 4.13
C ALA A 77 17.36 -22.42 4.76
N LEU A 78 16.68 -23.51 4.36
CA LEU A 78 15.33 -23.82 4.80
C LEU A 78 15.33 -25.11 5.63
N PRO A 79 15.51 -25.01 6.97
CA PRO A 79 15.52 -26.19 7.84
C PRO A 79 14.18 -26.94 7.81
N GLU A 80 13.08 -26.24 7.51
CA GLU A 80 11.76 -26.84 7.33
C GLU A 80 11.03 -26.22 6.12
N ARG A 81 10.81 -27.02 5.07
CA ARG A 81 9.97 -26.64 3.92
C ARG A 81 8.49 -26.81 4.23
N THR A 82 8.03 -26.16 5.29
CA THR A 82 6.61 -26.08 5.62
C THR A 82 5.99 -24.87 4.95
N TRP A 83 4.70 -24.97 4.61
CA TRP A 83 3.94 -23.85 4.07
C TRP A 83 3.95 -22.64 5.02
N GLY A 84 3.81 -22.87 6.33
CA GLY A 84 3.85 -21.80 7.32
C GLY A 84 5.16 -21.00 7.29
N HIS A 85 6.30 -21.66 7.18
CA HIS A 85 7.60 -20.98 7.08
C HIS A 85 7.75 -20.22 5.75
N PHE A 86 7.38 -20.86 4.63
CA PHE A 86 7.36 -20.21 3.32
C PHE A 86 6.50 -18.95 3.32
N ARG A 87 5.27 -19.02 3.84
CA ARG A 87 4.34 -17.90 3.99
C ARG A 87 4.96 -16.76 4.80
N THR A 88 5.60 -17.06 5.93
CA THR A 88 6.30 -16.06 6.74
C THR A 88 7.41 -15.36 5.96
N LEU A 89 8.21 -16.10 5.19
CA LEU A 89 9.28 -15.50 4.37
C LEU A 89 8.73 -14.61 3.25
N VAL A 90 7.67 -15.05 2.55
CA VAL A 90 7.04 -14.25 1.49
C VAL A 90 6.41 -12.99 2.08
N ILE A 91 5.70 -13.09 3.21
CA ILE A 91 5.11 -11.92 3.90
C ILE A 91 6.22 -10.98 4.39
N ALA A 92 7.31 -11.50 4.95
CA ALA A 92 8.41 -10.66 5.41
C ALA A 92 9.09 -9.91 4.24
N ARG A 93 9.14 -10.53 3.05
CA ARG A 93 9.78 -9.93 1.86
C ARG A 93 8.86 -8.97 1.09
N TYR A 94 7.60 -9.33 0.91
CA TYR A 94 6.66 -8.67 0.00
C TYR A 94 5.41 -8.12 0.67
N GLY A 95 5.18 -8.44 1.94
CA GLY A 95 4.02 -7.96 2.69
C GLY A 95 4.11 -6.49 3.06
N PRO A 96 2.98 -5.90 3.51
CA PRO A 96 3.01 -4.58 4.09
C PRO A 96 4.00 -4.56 5.25
N ILE A 97 4.76 -3.48 5.35
CA ILE A 97 5.54 -3.22 6.55
C ILE A 97 4.53 -2.98 7.67
N SER A 98 4.33 -3.96 8.53
CA SER A 98 3.61 -3.76 9.78
C SER A 98 4.52 -3.02 10.75
N ASP A 99 4.03 -1.90 11.29
CA ASP A 99 4.69 -1.10 12.32
C ASP A 99 4.73 -1.81 13.70
N ALA A 100 4.11 -2.99 13.81
CA ALA A 100 4.07 -3.78 15.03
C ALA A 100 5.40 -4.51 15.24
N GLY A 101 6.20 -3.98 16.16
CA GLY A 101 7.55 -4.41 16.53
C GLY A 101 7.79 -5.92 16.55
N ALA A 102 8.72 -6.35 15.71
CA ALA A 102 9.58 -7.48 15.95
C ALA A 102 10.85 -7.26 15.11
N GLU A 103 12.01 -7.44 15.73
CA GLU A 103 13.34 -7.35 15.13
C GLU A 103 13.39 -8.14 13.81
N ALA A 104 13.26 -7.46 12.67
CA ALA A 104 13.45 -8.06 11.36
C ALA A 104 14.90 -7.81 10.92
N PRO A 105 15.62 -8.84 10.43
CA PRO A 105 17.00 -8.70 10.02
C PRO A 105 17.07 -7.82 8.77
N TYR A 106 17.80 -6.71 8.90
CA TYR A 106 18.27 -5.79 7.85
C TYR A 106 17.26 -5.43 6.76
N ARG A 107 16.55 -4.31 6.97
CA ARG A 107 15.67 -3.68 5.98
C ARG A 107 16.47 -2.68 5.13
N ASP A 108 16.32 -2.76 3.82
CA ASP A 108 16.89 -1.82 2.85
C ASP A 108 16.17 -0.45 2.93
N PRO A 109 16.88 0.67 3.10
CA PRO A 109 16.31 2.01 3.19
C PRO A 109 15.55 2.49 1.93
N GLU A 110 15.93 2.02 0.73
CA GLU A 110 15.28 2.47 -0.53
C GLU A 110 13.85 1.93 -0.63
N ILE A 111 13.62 0.73 -0.11
CA ILE A 111 12.32 0.04 -0.06
C ILE A 111 11.30 0.78 0.82
N TYR A 112 11.76 1.47 1.87
CA TYR A 112 10.90 2.24 2.76
C TYR A 112 10.32 3.46 2.04
N GLN A 113 11.09 4.09 1.15
CA GLN A 113 10.66 5.27 0.40
C GLN A 113 9.56 4.91 -0.62
N ASP A 114 9.71 3.80 -1.35
CA ASP A 114 8.78 3.38 -2.40
C ASP A 114 7.38 3.03 -1.90
N MET A 115 7.26 2.40 -0.73
CA MET A 115 5.96 2.07 -0.15
C MET A 115 5.21 3.32 0.34
N HIS A 116 5.92 4.33 0.84
CA HIS A 116 5.34 5.63 1.15
C HIS A 116 4.91 6.37 -0.12
N PHE A 117 5.68 6.24 -1.21
CA PHE A 117 5.28 6.76 -2.52
C PHE A 117 4.00 6.08 -3.03
N GLU A 118 3.86 4.77 -2.92
CA GLU A 118 2.67 4.08 -3.44
C GLU A 118 1.39 4.41 -2.65
N ARG A 119 1.46 4.45 -1.31
CA ARG A 119 0.35 4.93 -0.48
C ARG A 119 0.02 6.39 -0.81
N TYR A 120 1.06 7.22 -0.93
CA TYR A 120 0.93 8.61 -1.38
C TYR A 120 0.25 8.72 -2.75
N TYR A 121 0.60 7.89 -3.74
CA TYR A 121 -0.02 7.90 -5.06
C TYR A 121 -1.47 7.41 -5.04
N GLN A 122 -1.79 6.38 -4.24
CA GLN A 122 -3.19 5.96 -4.03
C GLN A 122 -4.02 7.09 -3.42
N TYR A 123 -3.45 7.81 -2.46
CA TYR A 123 -4.09 8.99 -1.92
C TYR A 123 -4.18 10.12 -2.95
N VAL A 124 -3.15 10.37 -3.76
CA VAL A 124 -3.19 11.36 -4.86
C VAL A 124 -4.26 11.03 -5.89
N GLU A 125 -4.44 9.77 -6.27
CA GLU A 125 -5.50 9.33 -7.18
C GLU A 125 -6.89 9.46 -6.54
N PHE A 126 -7.03 9.05 -5.27
CA PHE A 126 -8.24 9.32 -4.49
C PHE A 126 -8.53 10.83 -4.40
N TRP A 127 -7.52 11.68 -4.29
CA TRP A 127 -7.66 13.14 -4.20
C TRP A 127 -7.96 13.79 -5.55
N ARG A 128 -7.42 13.28 -6.66
CA ARG A 128 -7.74 13.72 -8.03
C ARG A 128 -9.22 13.48 -8.38
N ALA A 129 -9.87 12.53 -7.72
CA ALA A 129 -11.29 12.27 -7.89
C ALA A 129 -12.22 13.37 -7.31
N TYR A 130 -11.69 14.32 -6.51
CA TYR A 130 -12.48 15.40 -5.89
C TYR A 130 -12.01 16.80 -6.34
N PRO A 131 -12.26 17.21 -7.59
CA PRO A 131 -11.74 18.46 -8.15
C PRO A 131 -12.35 19.75 -7.58
N ALA A 132 -13.31 19.67 -6.65
CA ALA A 132 -14.06 20.81 -6.13
C ALA A 132 -13.80 21.16 -4.65
N GLU A 133 -12.93 20.42 -3.95
CA GLU A 133 -12.61 20.73 -2.56
C GLU A 133 -11.63 21.91 -2.45
N SER A 134 -11.87 22.81 -1.49
CA SER A 134 -10.93 23.89 -1.17
C SER A 134 -9.67 23.34 -0.50
N MET A 135 -8.53 24.00 -0.68
CA MET A 135 -7.27 23.54 -0.08
C MET A 135 -7.32 23.51 1.46
N GLY A 136 -8.14 24.35 2.08
CA GLY A 136 -8.42 24.29 3.52
C GLY A 136 -9.07 22.98 3.96
N HIS A 137 -9.96 22.41 3.15
CA HIS A 137 -10.54 21.09 3.39
C HIS A 137 -9.48 19.98 3.24
N TYR A 138 -8.62 20.11 2.22
CA TYR A 138 -7.48 19.21 2.00
C TYR A 138 -6.53 19.17 3.22
N CYS A 139 -6.11 20.33 3.73
CA CYS A 139 -5.20 20.40 4.87
C CYS A 139 -5.79 19.77 6.14
N ARG A 140 -7.11 19.95 6.37
CA ARG A 140 -7.82 19.36 7.50
C ARG A 140 -7.88 17.83 7.41
N ARG A 141 -8.27 17.28 6.26
CA ARG A 141 -8.28 15.81 6.07
C ARG A 141 -6.90 15.20 6.13
N PHE A 142 -5.87 15.88 5.63
CA PHE A 142 -4.49 15.41 5.77
C PHE A 142 -4.08 15.31 7.25
N GLN A 143 -4.39 16.32 8.05
CA GLN A 143 -4.16 16.28 9.50
C GLN A 143 -4.91 15.14 10.19
N GLU A 144 -6.15 14.88 9.79
CA GLU A 144 -6.99 13.86 10.43
C GLU A 144 -6.64 12.44 10.01
N ALA A 145 -6.32 12.20 8.73
CA ALA A 145 -6.19 10.86 8.16
C ALA A 145 -4.74 10.38 7.99
N MET A 146 -3.79 11.28 7.74
CA MET A 146 -2.41 10.91 7.41
C MET A 146 -1.45 11.09 8.59
N LEU A 147 -1.64 12.15 9.38
CA LEU A 147 -0.76 12.49 10.50
C LEU A 147 -0.57 11.37 11.53
N PRO A 148 -1.63 10.60 11.91
CA PRO A 148 -1.49 9.48 12.85
C PRO A 148 -0.63 8.31 12.33
N HIS A 149 -0.40 8.24 11.02
CA HIS A 149 0.30 7.13 10.36
C HIS A 149 1.69 7.52 9.84
N VAL A 150 2.16 8.75 10.09
CA VAL A 150 3.54 9.15 9.77
C VAL A 150 4.49 8.52 10.79
N PRO A 151 5.45 7.67 10.39
CA PRO A 151 6.37 7.01 11.31
C PRO A 151 7.17 8.03 12.14
N GLN A 152 7.32 7.78 13.45
CA GLN A 152 7.97 8.72 14.37
C GLN A 152 9.50 8.65 14.39
N ASP A 153 10.07 7.70 13.64
CA ASP A 153 11.46 7.24 13.84
C ASP A 153 12.44 7.82 12.81
N LEU A 154 11.95 8.74 11.96
CA LEU A 154 12.68 9.39 10.86
C LEU A 154 13.07 10.82 11.27
N PRO A 155 14.04 11.48 10.58
CA PRO A 155 14.60 12.76 11.00
C PRO A 155 13.48 13.80 11.15
N SER A 156 13.13 14.05 12.41
CA SER A 156 11.87 14.60 12.91
C SER A 156 10.62 14.13 12.12
N PRO A 157 9.66 13.39 12.72
CA PRO A 157 8.38 13.06 12.06
C PRO A 157 7.67 14.25 11.38
N GLY A 158 7.97 15.48 11.82
CA GLY A 158 7.58 16.71 11.15
C GLY A 158 8.09 16.83 9.70
N MET A 159 9.36 16.58 9.41
CA MET A 159 9.95 16.82 8.08
C MET A 159 9.30 15.97 6.98
N GLN A 160 8.96 14.72 7.28
CA GLN A 160 8.29 13.85 6.30
C GLN A 160 6.86 14.28 6.03
N ALA A 161 6.10 14.62 7.07
CA ALA A 161 4.75 15.16 6.90
C ALA A 161 4.75 16.40 6.00
N LEU A 162 5.76 17.26 6.15
CA LEU A 162 5.93 18.45 5.33
C LEU A 162 6.28 18.14 3.87
N LEU A 163 7.18 17.18 3.62
CA LEU A 163 7.51 16.75 2.26
C LEU A 163 6.28 16.14 1.58
N VAL A 164 5.55 15.27 2.27
CA VAL A 164 4.31 14.66 1.74
C VAL A 164 3.28 15.74 1.40
N LEU A 165 3.04 16.70 2.31
CA LEU A 165 2.16 17.85 2.06
C LEU A 165 2.56 18.61 0.81
N ARG A 166 3.84 19.01 0.71
CA ARG A 166 4.33 19.82 -0.41
C ARG A 166 4.28 19.08 -1.74
N HIS A 167 4.67 17.81 -1.76
CA HIS A 167 4.62 17.01 -2.98
C HIS A 167 3.17 16.78 -3.44
N GLY A 168 2.21 16.67 -2.52
CA GLY A 168 0.77 16.52 -2.81
C GLY A 168 0.14 17.71 -3.54
N LEU A 169 0.75 18.89 -3.50
CA LEU A 169 0.14 20.11 -4.04
C LEU A 169 0.09 20.15 -5.57
N PRO A 170 -0.99 20.68 -6.18
CA PRO A 170 -1.03 20.98 -7.60
C PRO A 170 0.16 21.86 -8.04
N PRO A 171 0.73 21.66 -9.25
CA PRO A 171 1.89 22.44 -9.71
C PRO A 171 1.74 23.97 -9.59
N PRO A 172 0.57 24.58 -9.90
CA PRO A 172 0.39 26.03 -9.79
C PRO A 172 0.50 26.57 -8.35
N ILE A 173 0.17 25.75 -7.35
CA ILE A 173 0.24 26.11 -5.93
C ILE A 173 1.63 25.79 -5.39
N ARG A 174 2.19 24.64 -5.76
CA ARG A 174 3.48 24.14 -5.29
C ARG A 174 4.65 25.10 -5.52
N GLN A 175 4.63 25.87 -6.61
CA GLN A 175 5.67 26.84 -6.92
C GLN A 175 5.75 28.01 -5.91
N TYR A 176 4.65 28.29 -5.20
CA TYR A 176 4.59 29.36 -4.19
C TYR A 176 4.81 28.83 -2.76
N VAL A 177 4.87 27.51 -2.59
CA VAL A 177 5.10 26.88 -1.28
C VAL A 177 6.60 26.55 -1.11
N PRO A 178 7.27 27.12 -0.10
CA PRO A 178 8.70 26.92 0.11
C PRO A 178 9.03 25.45 0.36
N ALA A 179 10.28 25.06 0.06
CA ALA A 179 10.77 23.75 0.48
C ALA A 179 10.80 23.68 2.01
N PRO A 180 10.45 22.53 2.60
CA PRO A 180 10.43 22.41 4.05
C PRO A 180 11.83 22.55 4.66
N THR A 181 11.91 23.28 5.76
CA THR A 181 13.12 23.47 6.55
C THR A 181 12.98 22.75 7.90
N PRO A 182 14.07 22.41 8.59
CA PRO A 182 14.03 21.65 9.85
C PRO A 182 13.20 22.29 10.98
N ASP A 183 13.04 23.61 10.96
CA ASP A 183 12.26 24.42 11.88
C ASP A 183 10.81 24.65 11.44
N MET A 184 10.46 24.22 10.23
CA MET A 184 9.10 24.36 9.71
C MET A 184 8.17 23.37 10.41
N THR A 185 7.00 23.84 10.83
CA THR A 185 5.96 22.99 11.42
C THR A 185 4.91 22.68 10.35
N VAL A 186 4.11 21.63 10.57
CA VAL A 186 2.98 21.31 9.69
C VAL A 186 2.01 22.50 9.59
N GLY A 187 1.83 23.26 10.69
CA GLY A 187 1.05 24.50 10.70
C GLY A 187 1.62 25.55 9.75
N HIS A 188 2.93 25.82 9.82
CA HIS A 188 3.60 26.76 8.90
C HIS A 188 3.41 26.36 7.44
N MET A 189 3.54 25.06 7.13
CA MET A 189 3.33 24.56 5.76
C MET A 189 1.89 24.75 5.29
N ILE A 190 0.91 24.48 6.15
CA ILE A 190 -0.51 24.72 5.82
C ILE A 190 -0.76 26.21 5.55
N GLU A 191 -0.20 27.11 6.34
CA GLU A 191 -0.31 28.56 6.10
C GLU A 191 0.29 28.97 4.74
N TYR A 192 1.47 28.43 4.38
CA TYR A 192 2.06 28.67 3.05
C TYR A 192 1.18 28.14 1.93
N ILE A 193 0.58 26.96 2.11
CA ILE A 193 -0.33 26.34 1.14
C ILE A 193 -1.57 27.21 0.91
N LEU A 194 -2.20 27.69 1.98
CA LEU A 194 -3.39 28.55 1.91
C LEU A 194 -3.05 29.92 1.29
N GLY A 195 -1.91 30.50 1.63
CA GLY A 195 -1.42 31.72 0.99
C GLY A 195 -1.17 31.55 -0.51
N ALA A 196 -0.56 30.43 -0.90
CA ALA A 196 -0.33 30.09 -2.30
C ALA A 196 -1.64 29.90 -3.09
N GLU A 197 -2.65 29.28 -2.48
CA GLU A 197 -3.99 29.15 -3.09
C GLU A 197 -4.62 30.53 -3.34
N ALA A 198 -4.58 31.43 -2.36
CA ALA A 198 -5.12 32.80 -2.51
C ALA A 198 -4.44 33.57 -3.66
N ILE A 199 -3.12 33.42 -3.81
CA ILE A 199 -2.36 34.00 -4.93
C ILE A 199 -2.86 33.44 -6.27
N VAL A 200 -3.02 32.11 -6.36
CA VAL A 200 -3.50 31.44 -7.59
C VAL A 200 -4.93 31.87 -7.93
N GLN A 201 -5.82 31.95 -6.95
CA GLN A 201 -7.20 32.41 -7.14
C GLN A 201 -7.25 33.87 -7.60
N ALA A 202 -6.44 34.76 -7.00
CA ALA A 202 -6.35 36.15 -7.41
C ALA A 202 -5.86 36.32 -8.87
N MET A 203 -4.90 35.48 -9.30
CA MET A 203 -4.45 35.47 -10.69
C MET A 203 -5.55 34.98 -11.65
N GLN A 204 -6.35 33.99 -11.24
CA GLN A 204 -7.45 33.45 -12.05
C GLN A 204 -8.65 34.40 -12.14
N ALA A 205 -8.92 35.17 -11.09
CA ALA A 205 -10.00 36.17 -11.06
C ALA A 205 -9.76 37.34 -12.04
N GLY A 206 -8.54 37.48 -12.57
CA GLY A 206 -8.16 38.57 -13.45
C GLY A 206 -8.00 39.91 -12.72
N PRO A 207 -7.46 40.94 -13.40
CA PRO A 207 -7.40 42.28 -12.83
C PRO A 207 -8.83 42.78 -12.59
N VAL A 208 -9.19 42.96 -11.32
CA VAL A 208 -10.40 43.68 -10.93
C VAL A 208 -10.24 45.10 -11.50
N GLU A 209 -10.97 45.44 -12.56
CA GLU A 209 -10.93 46.79 -13.11
C GLU A 209 -11.33 47.79 -12.01
N PRO A 210 -10.45 48.74 -11.66
CA PRO A 210 -10.82 49.81 -10.73
C PRO A 210 -11.72 50.79 -11.49
N GLY A 211 -13.01 50.47 -11.62
CA GLY A 211 -13.82 51.06 -12.68
C GLY A 211 -15.33 51.03 -12.52
N ALA A 212 -15.86 51.34 -11.35
CA ALA A 212 -17.16 52.03 -11.27
C ALA A 212 -17.13 53.04 -10.11
N PRO A 213 -17.39 54.34 -10.37
CA PRO A 213 -17.52 55.32 -9.29
C PRO A 213 -18.66 54.88 -8.35
N ALA A 214 -18.41 54.99 -7.05
CA ALA A 214 -19.36 54.69 -5.99
C ALA A 214 -20.49 55.74 -5.88
N ASP A 215 -21.13 56.04 -7.01
CA ASP A 215 -22.36 56.81 -7.03
C ASP A 215 -23.54 55.81 -7.04
N ASP A 216 -24.41 55.92 -6.03
CA ASP A 216 -25.63 55.12 -5.79
C ASP A 216 -25.45 53.69 -5.25
N ILE A 217 -24.67 53.52 -4.17
CA ILE A 217 -24.93 52.41 -3.23
C ILE A 217 -26.07 52.87 -2.33
N ASP A 218 -27.29 52.40 -2.63
CA ASP A 218 -28.43 52.42 -1.72
C ASP A 218 -27.96 52.01 -0.31
N GLU A 219 -28.31 52.81 0.70
CA GLU A 219 -28.02 52.49 2.09
C GLU A 219 -28.40 51.02 2.35
N PRO A 220 -27.49 50.20 2.89
CA PRO A 220 -27.80 48.80 3.14
C PRO A 220 -29.02 48.73 4.05
N GLU A 221 -30.08 48.07 3.56
CA GLU A 221 -31.27 47.83 4.38
C GLU A 221 -30.84 47.22 5.72
N PRO A 222 -31.44 47.67 6.84
CA PRO A 222 -31.05 47.20 8.16
C PRO A 222 -31.14 45.67 8.18
N VAL A 223 -29.97 45.04 8.36
CA VAL A 223 -29.87 43.60 8.56
C VAL A 223 -30.68 43.27 9.80
N TYR A 224 -31.85 42.67 9.61
CA TYR A 224 -32.64 42.12 10.70
C TYR A 224 -31.78 41.09 11.43
N GLU A 225 -31.41 41.38 12.67
CA GLU A 225 -30.80 40.40 13.55
C GLU A 225 -31.77 39.22 13.67
N PRO A 226 -31.35 38.00 13.32
CA PRO A 226 -32.21 36.84 13.45
C PRO A 226 -32.61 36.69 14.92
N GLU A 227 -33.92 36.55 15.17
CA GLU A 227 -34.44 36.29 16.50
C GLU A 227 -33.69 35.10 17.12
N PRO A 228 -33.32 35.18 18.42
CA PRO A 228 -32.56 34.13 19.07
C PRO A 228 -33.31 32.79 18.92
N ALA A 229 -32.65 31.83 18.30
CA ALA A 229 -33.16 30.48 18.14
C ALA A 229 -33.53 29.93 19.53
N TYR A 230 -34.78 29.49 19.67
CA TYR A 230 -35.29 28.82 20.86
C TYR A 230 -34.29 27.74 21.30
N GLU A 231 -33.78 27.86 22.53
CA GLU A 231 -33.01 26.79 23.15
C GLU A 231 -33.92 25.55 23.26
N PRO A 232 -33.49 24.39 22.76
CA PRO A 232 -34.28 23.17 22.88
C PRO A 232 -34.43 22.82 24.36
N GLU A 233 -35.66 22.49 24.77
CA GLU A 233 -35.93 22.05 26.14
C GLU A 233 -35.05 20.84 26.51
N PRO A 234 -34.53 20.78 27.75
CA PRO A 234 -33.69 19.69 28.18
C PRO A 234 -34.45 18.36 28.09
N VAL A 235 -33.93 17.46 27.25
CA VAL A 235 -34.38 16.07 27.18
C VAL A 235 -34.05 15.42 28.52
N TYR A 236 -35.08 15.08 29.29
CA TYR A 236 -34.92 14.33 30.54
C TYR A 236 -34.39 12.94 30.21
N GLU A 237 -33.15 12.66 30.61
CA GLU A 237 -32.62 11.31 30.63
C GLU A 237 -33.41 10.46 31.64
N PRO A 238 -33.92 9.29 31.24
CA PRO A 238 -34.55 8.37 32.18
C PRO A 238 -33.51 7.93 33.22
N GLY A 239 -33.82 8.17 34.49
CA GLY A 239 -32.96 7.81 35.61
C GLY A 239 -32.67 6.29 35.68
N PRO A 240 -31.60 5.90 36.39
CA PRO A 240 -31.19 4.51 36.52
C PRO A 240 -32.32 3.68 37.14
N VAL A 241 -32.68 2.60 36.44
CA VAL A 241 -33.67 1.62 36.88
C VAL A 241 -33.07 0.84 38.05
N ASP A 242 -33.73 0.92 39.20
CA ASP A 242 -33.37 0.23 40.44
C ASP A 242 -33.54 -1.30 40.25
N PRO A 243 -32.48 -2.12 40.40
CA PRO A 243 -32.51 -3.54 40.04
C PRO A 243 -33.19 -4.49 41.05
N GLU A 244 -33.99 -4.00 42.00
CA GLU A 244 -34.60 -4.84 43.05
C GLU A 244 -36.15 -4.97 42.98
N ASP A 245 -36.70 -5.31 41.81
CA ASP A 245 -38.09 -5.81 41.73
C ASP A 245 -38.18 -7.17 40.98
N PRO A 246 -38.08 -8.30 41.70
CA PRO A 246 -38.18 -9.64 41.12
C PRO A 246 -39.63 -10.13 41.13
N MET A 247 -40.57 -9.46 40.45
CA MET A 247 -41.94 -9.98 40.30
C MET A 247 -42.63 -9.51 39.02
N ALA A 248 -42.41 -10.20 37.91
CA ALA A 248 -43.46 -10.52 36.92
C ALA A 248 -42.88 -11.42 35.83
N ALA A 249 -43.03 -12.72 36.01
CA ALA A 249 -43.01 -13.66 34.91
C ALA A 249 -44.33 -13.52 34.14
N ASP A 250 -44.26 -13.19 32.85
CA ASP A 250 -45.32 -13.48 31.88
C ASP A 250 -44.68 -13.97 30.58
N PRO A 251 -44.76 -15.27 30.25
CA PRO A 251 -44.00 -15.86 29.17
C PRO A 251 -44.88 -16.25 27.98
N GLU A 252 -45.57 -15.34 27.28
CA GLU A 252 -46.21 -15.68 25.99
C GLU A 252 -46.21 -14.50 24.99
N HIS A 253 -45.17 -14.44 24.15
CA HIS A 253 -45.28 -13.76 22.86
C HIS A 253 -44.65 -14.62 21.76
N GLU A 254 -45.51 -15.43 21.16
CA GLU A 254 -45.27 -16.10 19.88
C GLU A 254 -44.98 -15.04 18.81
N VAL A 255 -43.76 -15.06 18.29
CA VAL A 255 -43.39 -14.30 17.09
C VAL A 255 -43.81 -15.13 15.89
N PRO A 256 -44.72 -14.65 15.02
CA PRO A 256 -45.08 -15.40 13.83
C PRO A 256 -43.93 -15.37 12.82
N ALA A 257 -43.68 -16.54 12.24
CA ALA A 257 -42.78 -16.75 11.12
C ALA A 257 -43.14 -15.80 9.96
N GLN A 258 -42.19 -14.97 9.56
CA GLN A 258 -42.28 -14.23 8.31
C GLN A 258 -41.89 -15.18 7.17
N GLU A 259 -42.90 -15.58 6.40
CA GLU A 259 -42.75 -16.20 5.09
C GLU A 259 -42.04 -15.22 4.16
N ALA A 260 -40.86 -15.61 3.68
CA ALA A 260 -40.19 -14.95 2.58
C ALA A 260 -40.87 -15.38 1.28
N GLU A 261 -41.77 -14.54 0.77
CA GLU A 261 -42.25 -14.67 -0.60
C GLU A 261 -41.12 -14.25 -1.55
N ALA A 262 -40.68 -15.22 -2.34
CA ALA A 262 -39.81 -15.00 -3.50
C ALA A 262 -40.69 -14.51 -4.66
N ASP A 263 -40.53 -13.24 -5.00
CA ASP A 263 -41.14 -12.63 -6.19
C ASP A 263 -40.18 -12.86 -7.37
N ASP A 264 -40.43 -13.94 -8.12
CA ASP A 264 -39.84 -14.21 -9.43
C ASP A 264 -40.66 -13.44 -10.49
N GLU A 265 -40.33 -12.17 -10.72
CA GLU A 265 -40.77 -11.45 -11.91
C GLU A 265 -39.66 -11.52 -12.98
N ALA A 266 -39.78 -12.54 -13.83
CA ALA A 266 -39.08 -12.64 -15.10
C ALA A 266 -39.54 -11.50 -16.03
N THR A 267 -38.65 -10.54 -16.27
CA THR A 267 -38.78 -9.58 -17.37
C THR A 267 -38.10 -10.19 -18.60
N ASP A 268 -38.88 -10.92 -19.39
CA ASP A 268 -38.60 -11.20 -20.80
C ASP A 268 -39.00 -9.95 -21.60
N ASP A 269 -38.10 -8.98 -21.75
CA ASP A 269 -38.25 -7.93 -22.75
C ASP A 269 -36.85 -7.47 -23.24
N ASP A 270 -36.75 -7.29 -24.55
CA ASP A 270 -35.65 -6.67 -25.31
C ASP A 270 -34.38 -7.51 -25.62
N MET A 271 -34.54 -8.49 -26.53
CA MET A 271 -33.44 -9.07 -27.34
C MET A 271 -33.69 -8.93 -28.85
N ASP A 272 -34.22 -7.78 -29.29
CA ASP A 272 -34.34 -7.43 -30.72
C ASP A 272 -33.75 -6.04 -31.01
N ALA A 273 -32.42 -5.98 -31.05
CA ALA A 273 -31.65 -4.98 -31.81
C ALA A 273 -30.37 -5.69 -32.28
N LEU A 274 -30.40 -6.33 -33.45
CA LEU A 274 -29.97 -5.74 -34.73
C LEU A 274 -28.50 -5.31 -34.67
N ASP A 275 -27.60 -6.17 -35.18
CA ASP A 275 -27.13 -6.10 -36.58
C ASP A 275 -26.43 -4.77 -36.88
N ASP A 276 -25.18 -4.64 -36.43
CA ASP A 276 -24.16 -3.82 -37.09
C ASP A 276 -22.78 -4.09 -36.45
N LEU A 277 -22.29 -5.33 -36.59
CA LEU A 277 -20.87 -5.62 -36.40
C LEU A 277 -20.20 -5.66 -37.78
N PRO A 278 -19.19 -4.82 -38.05
CA PRO A 278 -18.52 -4.80 -39.34
C PRO A 278 -17.80 -6.14 -39.60
N GLU A 279 -18.04 -6.66 -40.80
CA GLU A 279 -17.40 -7.84 -41.36
C GLU A 279 -15.87 -7.72 -41.34
N ASP A 280 -15.23 -8.79 -40.85
CA ASP A 280 -13.84 -9.20 -41.02
C ASP A 280 -12.72 -8.16 -40.86
N PRO A 281 -11.87 -8.26 -39.80
CA PRO A 281 -10.58 -7.60 -39.84
C PRO A 281 -9.72 -8.20 -40.98
N PRO A 282 -8.94 -7.37 -41.71
CA PRO A 282 -8.12 -7.86 -42.80
C PRO A 282 -7.13 -8.91 -42.28
N LEU A 283 -7.14 -10.08 -42.93
CA LEU A 283 -6.12 -11.10 -42.78
C LEU A 283 -4.75 -10.45 -43.00
N ILE A 284 -4.00 -10.26 -41.92
CA ILE A 284 -2.58 -9.96 -41.99
C ILE A 284 -1.92 -11.27 -42.47
N VAL A 285 -1.68 -11.32 -43.78
CA VAL A 285 -0.81 -12.31 -44.40
C VAL A 285 0.60 -11.98 -43.93
N ILE A 286 1.02 -12.60 -42.84
CA ILE A 286 2.44 -12.65 -42.47
C ILE A 286 3.07 -13.60 -43.49
N SER A 287 3.79 -13.02 -44.45
CA SER A 287 4.62 -13.76 -45.40
C SER A 287 5.73 -14.43 -44.61
N SER A 288 5.66 -15.75 -44.47
CA SER A 288 6.78 -16.57 -44.04
C SER A 288 7.71 -16.80 -45.23
N ASP A 289 8.47 -15.76 -45.58
CA ASP A 289 9.58 -15.83 -46.53
C ASP A 289 10.73 -15.01 -45.95
N ASP A 290 11.61 -15.69 -45.23
CA ASP A 290 13.01 -15.33 -44.96
C ASP A 290 13.62 -16.62 -44.39
N GLU A 291 14.01 -17.52 -45.28
CA GLU A 291 15.40 -17.70 -45.75
C GLU A 291 16.35 -18.12 -44.62
N ASP A 292 16.75 -19.38 -44.73
CA ASP A 292 17.81 -20.06 -44.03
C ASP A 292 19.07 -19.18 -43.93
N HIS A 293 19.37 -18.68 -42.73
CA HIS A 293 20.73 -18.33 -42.35
C HIS A 293 21.19 -19.29 -41.26
N GLU A 294 21.86 -20.34 -41.71
CA GLU A 294 22.76 -21.18 -40.93
C GLU A 294 23.86 -20.30 -40.32
N HIS A 295 23.58 -19.68 -39.17
CA HIS A 295 24.63 -19.16 -38.31
C HIS A 295 25.09 -20.28 -37.37
N GLU A 296 26.17 -20.95 -37.79
CA GLU A 296 27.02 -21.72 -36.89
C GLU A 296 27.40 -20.84 -35.68
N PRO A 297 27.11 -21.25 -34.44
CA PRO A 297 27.63 -20.53 -33.29
C PRO A 297 29.14 -20.76 -33.23
N ALA A 298 29.88 -19.69 -33.48
CA ALA A 298 31.32 -19.62 -33.27
C ALA A 298 31.65 -20.12 -31.86
N PHE A 299 32.42 -21.20 -31.85
CA PHE A 299 33.05 -21.83 -30.72
C PHE A 299 33.90 -20.78 -29.98
N TYR A 300 33.39 -20.22 -28.88
CA TYR A 300 34.20 -19.39 -27.99
C TYR A 300 35.24 -20.29 -27.32
N GLY A 301 36.45 -20.26 -27.88
CA GLY A 301 37.64 -20.80 -27.25
C GLY A 301 37.86 -20.10 -25.91
N TRP A 302 37.93 -20.91 -24.86
CA TRP A 302 38.41 -20.48 -23.55
C TRP A 302 39.89 -20.12 -23.71
N PRO A 303 40.34 -18.92 -23.28
CA PRO A 303 41.76 -18.68 -23.16
C PRO A 303 42.32 -19.54 -22.02
N ASP A 304 43.18 -20.46 -22.42
CA ASP A 304 44.16 -21.13 -21.59
C ASP A 304 45.22 -20.09 -21.19
N GLU A 305 45.04 -19.48 -20.02
CA GLU A 305 46.07 -18.68 -19.35
C GLU A 305 46.25 -19.25 -17.95
N GLY A 306 47.16 -20.23 -17.87
CA GLY A 306 47.97 -20.38 -16.68
C GLY A 306 48.87 -19.15 -16.58
N ASP A 307 48.71 -18.40 -15.50
CA ASP A 307 49.73 -17.47 -15.05
C ASP A 307 49.86 -17.61 -13.54
N ASP A 308 51.08 -17.92 -13.13
CA ASP A 308 51.54 -18.13 -11.78
C ASP A 308 51.43 -16.81 -11.01
N PHE A 309 50.43 -16.69 -10.14
CA PHE A 309 50.41 -15.61 -9.15
C PHE A 309 51.21 -16.09 -7.93
N GLU A 310 52.52 -15.87 -7.98
CA GLU A 310 53.38 -15.93 -6.78
C GLU A 310 52.87 -14.90 -5.76
N GLU A 311 52.42 -15.39 -4.62
CA GLU A 311 52.09 -14.59 -3.44
C GLU A 311 53.36 -13.89 -2.93
N ASP A 312 53.39 -12.56 -3.03
CA ASP A 312 54.35 -11.72 -2.30
C ASP A 312 53.66 -11.22 -1.02
N PRO A 313 54.05 -11.68 0.19
CA PRO A 313 53.49 -11.19 1.43
C PRO A 313 54.14 -9.85 1.81
N GLU A 314 53.50 -8.74 1.45
CA GLU A 314 53.87 -7.44 2.01
C GLU A 314 53.58 -7.42 3.52
N GLU A 315 54.68 -7.40 4.28
CA GLU A 315 54.74 -7.12 5.70
C GLU A 315 54.09 -5.75 6.02
N LEU A 316 52.96 -5.77 6.72
CA LEU A 316 52.41 -4.58 7.35
C LEU A 316 53.22 -4.26 8.62
N PRO A 317 53.70 -3.01 8.80
CA PRO A 317 54.41 -2.63 10.01
C PRO A 317 53.46 -2.58 11.21
N LEU A 318 53.86 -3.26 12.28
CA LEU A 318 53.33 -3.12 13.62
C LEU A 318 53.60 -1.68 14.09
N GLU A 319 52.56 -0.85 14.13
CA GLU A 319 52.60 0.40 14.89
C GLU A 319 52.29 0.09 16.36
N ASP A 320 53.37 0.04 17.15
CA ASP A 320 53.32 0.11 18.60
C ASP A 320 52.87 1.52 19.03
N GLY A 321 51.67 1.61 19.60
CA GLY A 321 51.09 2.83 20.15
C GLY A 321 50.64 2.65 21.59
N GLU A 322 51.58 2.46 22.51
CA GLU A 322 51.38 2.73 23.94
C GLU A 322 51.28 4.24 24.17
N ALA A 323 50.20 4.70 24.82
CA ALA A 323 50.25 5.42 26.10
C ALA A 323 48.99 6.27 26.34
N ASP A 324 48.37 6.03 27.50
CA ASP A 324 47.81 6.98 28.45
C ASP A 324 46.86 8.09 27.94
N SER A 325 45.60 8.05 28.40
CA SER A 325 45.14 9.04 29.41
C SER A 325 43.67 8.86 29.84
N ASP A 326 43.50 8.90 31.15
CA ASP A 326 42.41 9.50 31.93
C ASP A 326 41.01 8.86 31.99
N VAL A 327 40.90 8.03 33.02
CA VAL A 327 39.73 7.78 33.86
C VAL A 327 39.05 9.10 34.26
N SER A 328 37.83 9.32 33.79
CA SER A 328 36.89 10.25 34.42
C SER A 328 35.70 9.48 34.96
N ALA A 329 35.59 9.51 36.29
CA ALA A 329 34.55 8.92 37.08
C ALA A 329 33.17 9.49 36.72
N VAL A 330 32.20 8.62 36.48
CA VAL A 330 30.78 8.97 36.44
C VAL A 330 30.18 8.62 37.80
N THR A 331 29.80 9.67 38.51
CA THR A 331 29.08 9.65 39.78
C THR A 331 27.69 9.04 39.59
N ILE A 332 27.39 7.99 40.33
CA ILE A 332 26.02 7.48 40.55
C ILE A 332 25.34 8.43 41.54
N ILE A 333 24.21 9.01 41.14
CA ILE A 333 23.30 9.71 42.04
C ILE A 333 22.17 8.74 42.37
N ASP A 334 22.14 8.27 43.60
CA ASP A 334 20.95 7.71 44.26
C ASP A 334 19.95 8.84 44.51
N LEU A 335 18.68 8.60 44.19
CA LEU A 335 17.55 9.39 44.68
C LEU A 335 16.62 8.44 45.44
N ASP A 336 16.54 8.68 46.76
CA ASP A 336 15.47 8.24 47.66
C ASP A 336 14.09 8.75 47.23
#